data_AF-A0A9P8ID42-F1
#
_entry.id   AF-A0A9P8ID42-F1
#
_cell.length_a   1.000
_cell.length_b   1.000
_cell.length_c   1.000
_cell.angle_alpha   90.00
_cell.angle_beta   90.00
_cell.angle_gamma   90.00
#
_symmetry.space_group_name_H-M   'P 1'
#
loop_
_entity.id
_entity.type
_entity.pdbx_description
1 polymer ?
#
loop_
_entity_poly.entity_id
_entity_poly.type
_entity_poly.pdbx_seq_one_letter_code
_entity_poly.pdbx_strand_id
1 'polypeptide(L)'
;MPVQRTFFGLTIPVSSRMPPRRILFALSLIGAFAVFSLVFTVPSVTDRPNGASMTSGSTYFGKTDTASKKPFTGNTKFHIPKPKLPMPKIPKISLPGIHNPFGPPAHAPPVVANTTSGDDSWFPDWKWLHPFSSSITLDESRAVLPPLKKRPFIYTFYDTSLKRDPATKTAEHKLLLIWRRAWWAKGFHPVILGHPEAMKNPLYQTLQALQLNKRLEDDIARWLSWGLMGTGIFTDYLVLPMGPYDDPLLTYLRRGEYPKLTRYEGLGNVFFSGEKTAIDGALRMALDNPALNASSSFADAIPKSAFEVDSHHDSLAYYGMTIVAKKYKVIGEKMAKDETRAEGFSILPDLINSHLHNTFQNTFSDGIVVLKPIPEHTTALVGPALRIATLLAQCPESPIPSSCPPNRICKPCVSSRPLPVLTPQIFRNTSSVYTIGTVPHPYTFMTLTAPDENIDVRFIRRKTDRDPWIMSATKELLGTGIGGEPRLIKFKEAIAGEWGRYRSLWLTPEKDLPETLDWHFGFEMPTKEIPLPTATPPVPGVSSKASDAGAPTTEELAKEKERLKIAQGIVRSKFGHQQIIKAAAEAWNLADTEAWRFASAFRAQSEKERALWEEEERKFVGGKGD
;
A
#
# COMPACT_ATOMS: atom_id res chain seq x y z
N MET A 1 -59.25 0.11 42.91
CA MET A 1 -58.53 0.31 41.63
C MET A 1 -57.06 -0.02 41.84
N PRO A 2 -56.42 -0.88 41.04
CA PRO A 2 -55.01 -1.22 41.24
C PRO A 2 -54.10 -0.12 40.64
N VAL A 3 -53.12 0.32 41.42
CA VAL A 3 -52.18 1.37 41.04
C VAL A 3 -51.12 0.80 40.07
N GLN A 4 -51.10 1.27 38.82
CA GLN A 4 -50.03 1.01 37.86
C GLN A 4 -48.81 1.89 38.19
N ARG A 5 -47.62 1.28 38.29
CA ARG A 5 -46.34 2.01 38.44
C ARG A 5 -45.61 2.02 37.10
N THR A 6 -45.21 3.22 36.66
CA THR A 6 -44.44 3.48 35.43
C THR A 6 -42.97 3.71 35.78
N PHE A 7 -42.07 3.31 34.88
CA PHE A 7 -40.63 3.64 34.95
C PHE A 7 -40.21 4.20 33.59
N PHE A 8 -39.70 5.43 33.56
CA PHE A 8 -39.40 6.20 32.33
C PHE A 8 -40.52 6.19 31.26
N GLY A 9 -41.77 6.36 31.70
CA GLY A 9 -42.91 6.56 30.80
C GLY A 9 -43.42 5.32 30.07
N LEU A 10 -42.85 4.14 30.31
CA LEU A 10 -43.32 2.86 29.74
C LEU A 10 -43.96 1.98 30.81
N THR A 11 -45.07 1.34 30.46
CA THR A 11 -45.78 0.38 31.32
C THR A 11 -45.04 -0.95 31.31
N ILE A 12 -44.57 -1.41 32.48
CA ILE A 12 -43.82 -2.65 32.61
C ILE A 12 -44.79 -3.84 32.50
N PRO A 13 -44.64 -4.75 31.52
CA PRO A 13 -45.49 -5.92 31.40
C PRO A 13 -45.25 -6.90 32.57
N VAL A 14 -46.33 -7.42 33.12
CA VAL A 14 -46.36 -8.29 34.32
C VAL A 14 -45.54 -9.59 34.14
N SER A 15 -45.19 -9.96 32.90
CA SER A 15 -44.37 -11.13 32.56
C SER A 15 -42.85 -10.97 32.80
N SER A 16 -42.37 -9.77 33.17
CA SER A 16 -40.92 -9.48 33.30
C SER A 16 -40.39 -9.42 34.73
N ARG A 17 -41.11 -9.99 35.71
CA ARG A 17 -40.62 -10.10 37.10
C ARG A 17 -39.51 -11.16 37.19
N MET A 18 -38.25 -10.74 37.07
CA MET A 18 -37.12 -11.60 37.41
C MET A 18 -37.17 -11.97 38.91
N PRO A 19 -37.03 -13.26 39.26
CA PRO A 19 -37.07 -13.69 40.65
C PRO A 19 -35.90 -13.07 41.45
N PRO A 20 -36.10 -12.72 42.73
CA PRO A 20 -35.15 -11.92 43.52
C PRO A 20 -33.74 -12.54 43.61
N ARG A 21 -33.62 -13.87 43.47
CA ARG A 21 -32.33 -14.57 43.44
C ARG A 21 -31.45 -14.21 42.24
N ARG A 22 -32.04 -13.87 41.08
CA ARG A 22 -31.27 -13.49 39.87
C ARG A 22 -30.76 -12.05 39.92
N ILE A 23 -31.51 -11.16 40.57
CA ILE A 23 -31.08 -9.77 40.80
C ILE A 23 -29.91 -9.73 41.80
N LEU A 24 -29.98 -10.54 42.86
CA LEU A 24 -28.89 -10.65 43.83
C LEU A 24 -27.59 -11.18 43.18
N PHE A 25 -27.71 -12.15 42.26
CA PHE A 25 -26.57 -12.69 41.53
C PHE A 25 -25.94 -11.67 40.56
N ALA A 26 -26.75 -10.89 39.86
CA ALA A 26 -26.27 -9.84 38.97
C ALA A 26 -25.56 -8.72 39.76
N LEU A 27 -26.10 -8.30 40.90
CA LEU A 27 -25.47 -7.30 41.76
C LEU A 27 -24.18 -7.83 42.42
N SER A 28 -24.14 -9.12 42.77
CA SER A 28 -22.92 -9.79 43.25
C SER A 28 -21.80 -9.79 42.20
N LEU A 29 -22.13 -10.03 40.93
CA LEU A 29 -21.17 -10.01 39.82
C LEU A 29 -20.60 -8.61 39.56
N ILE A 30 -21.46 -7.59 39.63
CA ILE A 30 -21.04 -6.19 39.48
C ILE A 30 -20.15 -5.76 40.66
N GLY A 31 -20.50 -6.17 41.88
CA GLY A 31 -19.68 -5.92 43.07
C GLY A 31 -18.31 -6.59 43.00
N ALA A 32 -18.25 -7.85 42.56
CA ALA A 32 -16.98 -8.57 42.38
C ALA A 32 -16.10 -7.91 41.31
N PHE A 33 -16.69 -7.44 40.20
CA PHE A 33 -15.95 -6.73 39.16
C PHE A 33 -15.39 -5.38 39.66
N ALA A 34 -16.17 -4.62 40.43
CA ALA A 34 -15.72 -3.37 41.02
C ALA A 34 -14.55 -3.55 42.00
N VAL A 35 -14.58 -4.60 42.83
CA VAL A 35 -13.48 -4.92 43.75
C VAL A 35 -12.24 -5.37 42.98
N PHE A 36 -12.39 -6.19 41.93
CA PHE A 36 -11.27 -6.64 41.11
C PHE A 36 -10.58 -5.48 40.38
N SER A 37 -11.33 -4.51 39.85
CA SER A 37 -10.76 -3.32 39.23
C SER A 37 -9.99 -2.43 40.22
N LEU A 38 -10.42 -2.39 41.49
CA LEU A 38 -9.80 -1.54 42.52
C LEU A 38 -8.50 -2.14 43.08
N VAL A 39 -8.38 -3.47 43.09
CA VAL A 39 -7.18 -4.19 43.57
C VAL A 39 -6.06 -4.23 42.53
N PHE A 40 -6.38 -4.25 41.23
CA PHE A 40 -5.39 -4.40 40.15
C PHE A 40 -4.99 -3.10 39.45
N THR A 41 -5.48 -1.93 39.89
CA THR A 41 -5.11 -0.62 39.32
C THR A 41 -4.50 0.32 40.36
N VAL A 42 -3.39 -0.08 40.97
CA VAL A 42 -2.49 0.84 41.69
C VAL A 42 -1.04 0.61 41.20
N PRO A 43 -0.35 1.65 40.69
CA PRO A 43 1.06 1.51 40.30
C PRO A 43 1.96 1.52 41.54
N SER A 44 2.74 0.46 41.70
CA SER A 44 3.79 0.35 42.72
C SER A 44 4.99 1.25 42.38
N VAL A 45 5.30 2.18 43.27
CA VAL A 45 6.53 2.99 43.30
C VAL A 45 7.51 2.34 44.29
N THR A 46 8.59 1.77 43.78
CA THR A 46 9.91 1.47 44.41
C THR A 46 10.74 0.78 43.30
N ASP A 47 11.89 1.25 42.83
CA ASP A 47 13.16 1.32 43.56
C ASP A 47 14.19 2.24 42.90
N ARG A 48 15.02 2.88 43.73
CA ARG A 48 16.40 3.32 43.44
C ARG A 48 17.31 2.32 44.18
N PRO A 49 18.55 2.02 43.73
CA PRO A 49 19.68 2.83 44.21
C PRO A 49 20.94 2.91 43.30
N ASN A 50 21.66 4.02 43.50
CA ASN A 50 23.12 4.27 43.59
C ASN A 50 24.16 3.42 42.83
N GLY A 51 25.09 4.12 42.17
CA GLY A 51 26.43 3.63 41.84
C GLY A 51 27.32 4.78 41.34
N ALA A 52 28.42 5.05 42.05
CA ALA A 52 29.27 6.22 41.92
C ALA A 52 30.48 6.03 40.98
N SER A 53 31.06 7.17 40.60
CA SER A 53 32.51 7.46 40.53
C SER A 53 33.24 7.44 39.17
N MET A 54 34.26 8.33 39.18
CA MET A 54 35.44 8.51 38.33
C MET A 54 35.28 9.41 37.08
N THR A 55 35.56 10.71 37.16
CA THR A 55 36.88 11.42 37.27
C THR A 55 37.66 11.53 35.95
N SER A 56 37.68 12.74 35.39
CA SER A 56 38.89 13.49 35.00
C SER A 56 38.39 14.91 34.66
N GLY A 57 38.80 15.96 35.37
CA GLY A 57 40.15 16.54 35.34
C GLY A 57 40.13 17.61 34.24
N SER A 58 39.95 18.89 34.60
CA SER A 58 41.05 19.87 34.77
C SER A 58 41.64 20.31 33.41
N THR A 59 41.92 21.56 33.05
CA THR A 59 41.75 22.93 33.55
C THR A 59 42.35 23.82 32.42
N TYR A 60 42.20 25.15 32.51
CA TYR A 60 43.03 26.20 31.89
C TYR A 60 43.09 26.30 30.33
N PHE A 61 42.58 27.41 29.79
CA PHE A 61 43.39 28.61 29.50
C PHE A 61 42.49 29.75 29.02
N GLY A 62 42.54 30.89 29.71
CA GLY A 62 42.00 32.14 29.22
C GLY A 62 42.90 32.76 28.16
N LYS A 63 42.31 33.60 27.30
CA LYS A 63 42.99 34.77 26.76
C LYS A 63 42.00 35.88 26.43
N THR A 64 42.38 37.03 26.95
CA THR A 64 41.75 38.35 27.02
C THR A 64 41.81 39.12 25.71
N ASP A 65 40.82 39.99 25.55
CA ASP A 65 40.84 41.37 25.04
C ASP A 65 41.68 41.75 23.80
N THR A 66 41.05 42.46 22.88
CA THR A 66 41.49 43.82 22.52
C THR A 66 40.43 44.59 21.72
N ALA A 67 40.19 45.82 22.16
CA ALA A 67 39.34 46.82 21.55
C ALA A 67 40.04 47.56 20.39
N SER A 68 39.28 48.03 19.40
CA SER A 68 39.68 49.19 18.56
C SER A 68 38.51 49.85 17.83
N LYS A 69 38.15 51.05 18.33
CA LYS A 69 37.89 52.35 17.66
C LYS A 69 36.97 52.49 16.42
N LYS A 70 35.99 53.40 16.56
CA LYS A 70 35.17 54.11 15.53
C LYS A 70 36.00 55.11 14.69
N PRO A 71 35.47 55.73 13.59
CA PRO A 71 34.51 56.87 13.59
C PRO A 71 33.40 56.75 12.49
N PHE A 72 32.15 57.20 12.67
CA PHE A 72 31.55 58.56 12.68
C PHE A 72 31.43 59.26 11.32
N THR A 73 30.24 59.19 10.70
CA THR A 73 29.45 60.24 9.99
C THR A 73 28.03 59.64 9.83
N GLY A 74 26.88 60.28 10.01
CA GLY A 74 26.50 61.69 10.09
C GLY A 74 25.38 61.94 9.08
N ASN A 75 24.10 61.73 9.45
CA ASN A 75 22.97 62.60 9.04
C ASN A 75 21.63 62.21 9.69
N THR A 76 21.30 63.03 10.69
CA THR A 76 19.99 63.47 11.19
C THR A 76 18.95 63.74 10.09
N LYS A 77 17.63 63.80 10.26
CA LYS A 77 16.63 63.71 11.36
C LYS A 77 15.27 63.82 10.64
N PHE A 78 14.19 63.20 11.13
CA PHE A 78 12.88 63.86 11.31
C PHE A 78 12.03 62.99 12.27
N HIS A 79 11.80 63.50 13.47
CA HIS A 79 10.94 62.91 14.50
C HIS A 79 9.78 63.86 14.77
N ILE A 80 8.54 63.36 14.66
CA ILE A 80 7.31 64.03 15.12
C ILE A 80 7.00 63.49 16.53
N PRO A 81 6.85 64.33 17.57
CA PRO A 81 6.56 63.86 18.91
C PRO A 81 5.06 63.59 19.10
N LYS A 82 4.70 62.38 19.55
CA LYS A 82 3.38 62.07 20.12
C LYS A 82 3.47 62.10 21.66
N PRO A 83 2.54 62.78 22.36
CA PRO A 83 2.57 62.85 23.83
C PRO A 83 2.23 61.50 24.46
N LYS A 84 3.06 61.06 25.41
CA LYS A 84 2.83 59.86 26.23
C LYS A 84 1.95 60.23 27.43
N LEU A 85 0.71 59.74 27.46
CA LEU A 85 -0.08 59.64 28.69
C LEU A 85 0.39 58.40 29.49
N PRO A 86 0.70 58.51 30.79
CA PRO A 86 1.11 57.36 31.58
C PRO A 86 -0.11 56.54 32.01
N MET A 87 -0.23 55.32 31.48
CA MET A 87 -1.17 54.32 32.00
C MET A 87 -0.64 53.75 33.33
N PRO A 88 -1.49 53.57 34.36
CA PRO A 88 -1.06 52.99 35.62
C PRO A 88 -0.70 51.52 35.43
N LYS A 89 0.48 51.12 35.93
CA LYS A 89 0.94 49.72 35.90
C LYS A 89 0.13 48.91 36.91
N ILE A 90 -0.77 48.07 36.42
CA ILE A 90 -1.42 47.04 37.23
C ILE A 90 -0.34 46.00 37.61
N PRO A 91 -0.20 45.62 38.89
CA PRO A 91 0.77 44.61 39.29
C PRO A 91 0.41 43.26 38.66
N LYS A 92 1.39 42.62 38.01
CA LYS A 92 1.25 41.25 37.49
C LYS A 92 1.20 40.30 38.69
N ILE A 93 -0.01 39.87 39.05
CA ILE A 93 -0.20 38.74 39.96
C ILE A 93 0.13 37.48 39.15
N SER A 94 1.30 36.89 39.38
CA SER A 94 1.64 35.56 38.86
C SER A 94 1.06 34.51 39.81
N LEU A 95 -0.11 33.98 39.48
CA LEU A 95 -0.61 32.75 40.09
C LEU A 95 0.10 31.55 39.43
N PRO A 96 0.84 30.72 40.18
CA PRO A 96 1.39 29.49 39.63
C PRO A 96 0.27 28.45 39.50
N GLY A 97 0.16 27.80 38.33
CA GLY A 97 -0.61 26.56 38.19
C GLY A 97 -2.01 26.66 37.58
N ILE A 98 -2.27 27.62 36.70
CA ILE A 98 -3.41 27.47 35.76
C ILE A 98 -2.90 26.64 34.58
N HIS A 99 -3.14 25.33 34.62
CA HIS A 99 -3.05 24.49 33.43
C HIS A 99 -3.97 25.10 32.37
N ASN A 100 -3.40 25.67 31.32
CA ASN A 100 -4.17 26.15 30.17
C ASN A 100 -4.68 24.91 29.42
N PRO A 101 -5.98 24.55 29.47
CA PRO A 101 -6.49 23.37 28.80
C PRO A 101 -6.52 23.52 27.27
N PHE A 102 -6.12 24.67 26.76
CA PHE A 102 -5.96 25.00 25.33
C PHE A 102 -4.50 25.24 24.92
N GLY A 103 -3.53 24.91 25.77
CA GLY A 103 -2.12 24.92 25.38
C GLY A 103 -1.79 23.74 24.46
N PRO A 104 -0.90 23.89 23.46
CA PRO A 104 -0.43 22.76 22.68
C PRO A 104 0.23 21.73 23.62
N PRO A 105 0.07 20.42 23.36
CA PRO A 105 0.65 19.37 24.20
C PRO A 105 2.16 19.57 24.36
N ALA A 106 2.65 19.38 25.59
CA ALA A 106 4.04 19.68 25.96
C ALA A 106 5.08 18.81 25.22
N HIS A 107 4.68 17.68 24.64
CA HIS A 107 5.54 16.78 23.88
C HIS A 107 4.79 16.25 22.65
N ALA A 108 5.39 16.38 21.47
CA ALA A 108 4.94 15.65 20.29
C ALA A 108 5.10 14.14 20.53
N PRO A 109 4.16 13.28 20.08
CA PRO A 109 4.32 11.84 20.23
C PRO A 109 5.61 11.36 19.55
N PRO A 110 6.24 10.28 20.07
CA PRO A 110 7.51 9.80 19.54
C PRO A 110 7.40 9.49 18.04
N VAL A 111 8.39 9.97 17.27
CA VAL A 111 8.52 9.65 15.85
C VAL A 111 9.11 8.25 15.76
N VAL A 112 8.30 7.30 15.34
CA VAL A 112 8.74 5.93 15.05
C VAL A 112 9.60 5.95 13.79
N ALA A 113 10.65 5.13 13.72
CA ALA A 113 11.46 5.01 12.51
C ALA A 113 10.59 4.62 11.30
N ASN A 114 10.99 5.07 10.12
CA ASN A 114 10.34 4.80 8.84
C ASN A 114 8.94 5.41 8.62
N THR A 115 8.52 6.44 9.35
CA THR A 115 7.16 7.02 9.21
C THR A 115 7.06 8.36 8.48
N THR A 116 8.09 8.71 7.69
CA THR A 116 8.13 9.93 6.87
C THR A 116 8.69 9.64 5.48
N SER A 117 8.18 10.30 4.44
CA SER A 117 8.71 10.23 3.08
C SER A 117 8.45 11.56 2.37
N GLY A 118 9.52 12.28 1.99
CA GLY A 118 9.40 13.63 1.45
C GLY A 118 8.66 14.56 2.41
N ASP A 119 7.58 15.17 1.92
CA ASP A 119 6.70 16.06 2.70
C ASP A 119 5.60 15.31 3.48
N ASP A 120 5.45 13.99 3.31
CA ASP A 120 4.42 13.20 4.00
C ASP A 120 4.95 12.61 5.30
N SER A 121 4.09 12.62 6.32
CA SER A 121 4.32 11.93 7.58
C SER A 121 3.09 11.14 7.98
N TRP A 122 3.29 9.95 8.55
CA TRP A 122 2.19 9.11 9.02
C TRP A 122 2.43 8.48 10.38
N PHE A 123 1.36 8.02 11.01
CA PHE A 123 1.38 7.27 12.26
C PHE A 123 0.61 5.97 12.06
N PRO A 124 1.27 4.79 12.13
CA PRO A 124 0.58 3.52 12.02
C PRO A 124 -0.21 3.22 13.31
N ASP A 125 -1.53 3.17 13.24
CA ASP A 125 -2.40 2.87 14.38
C ASP A 125 -3.66 2.12 13.92
N TRP A 126 -4.18 1.20 14.75
CA TRP A 126 -5.40 0.46 14.46
C TRP A 126 -6.65 1.35 14.44
N LYS A 127 -6.60 2.54 15.06
CA LYS A 127 -7.65 3.58 15.06
C LYS A 127 -7.61 4.47 13.81
N TRP A 128 -6.94 4.07 12.73
CA TRP A 128 -6.84 4.82 11.47
C TRP A 128 -8.19 5.21 10.84
N LEU A 129 -9.27 4.51 11.19
CA LEU A 129 -10.64 4.86 10.78
C LEU A 129 -11.25 6.05 11.54
N HIS A 130 -10.51 6.67 12.47
CA HIS A 130 -10.94 7.93 13.06
C HIS A 130 -11.02 9.02 11.97
N PRO A 131 -12.07 9.86 11.94
CA PRO A 131 -12.28 10.84 10.87
C PRO A 131 -11.05 11.71 10.62
N PHE A 132 -10.54 12.37 11.67
CA PHE A 132 -9.37 13.23 11.61
C PHE A 132 -8.16 12.58 12.27
N SER A 133 -7.00 12.71 11.65
CA SER A 133 -5.74 12.16 12.17
C SER A 133 -5.21 12.93 13.38
N SER A 134 -5.42 14.25 13.38
CA SER A 134 -4.95 15.18 14.42
C SER A 134 -5.51 14.88 15.82
N SER A 135 -6.68 14.27 15.93
CA SER A 135 -7.24 13.87 17.24
C SER A 135 -6.50 12.71 17.88
N ILE A 136 -5.69 11.97 17.12
CA ILE A 136 -4.85 10.87 17.61
C ILE A 136 -3.40 11.33 17.73
N THR A 137 -2.87 11.96 16.69
CA THR A 137 -1.45 12.36 16.62
C THR A 137 -1.17 13.64 17.40
N LEU A 138 -2.19 14.46 17.69
CA LEU A 138 -2.05 15.84 18.17
C LEU A 138 -1.20 16.72 17.24
N ASP A 139 -1.00 16.27 16.01
CA ASP A 139 -0.21 16.92 14.96
C ASP A 139 -1.03 16.92 13.67
N GLU A 140 -1.37 18.10 13.18
CA GLU A 140 -2.16 18.28 11.97
C GLU A 140 -1.45 17.79 10.71
N SER A 141 -0.12 17.76 10.70
CA SER A 141 0.69 17.39 9.54
C SER A 141 0.84 15.88 9.34
N ARG A 142 0.37 15.07 10.29
CA ARG A 142 0.60 13.62 10.32
C ARG A 142 -0.69 12.83 10.13
N ALA A 143 -0.74 12.00 9.09
CA ALA A 143 -1.89 11.14 8.80
C ALA A 143 -1.84 9.85 9.63
N VAL A 144 -2.95 9.38 10.18
CA VAL A 144 -3.05 8.06 10.81
C VAL A 144 -3.37 7.02 9.75
N LEU A 145 -2.49 6.04 9.58
CA LEU A 145 -2.63 4.97 8.59
C LEU A 145 -2.81 3.63 9.28
N PRO A 146 -3.44 2.63 8.62
CA PRO A 146 -3.44 1.28 9.15
C PRO A 146 -2.00 0.77 9.32
N PRO A 147 -1.73 -0.07 10.33
CA PRO A 147 -0.46 -0.76 10.45
C PRO A 147 -0.18 -1.58 9.18
N LEU A 148 1.08 -1.59 8.75
CA LEU A 148 1.50 -2.42 7.62
C LEU A 148 1.28 -3.89 7.99
N LYS A 149 0.56 -4.61 7.13
CA LYS A 149 0.39 -6.06 7.27
C LYS A 149 1.73 -6.70 6.91
N LYS A 150 2.23 -7.59 7.76
CA LYS A 150 3.44 -8.37 7.45
C LYS A 150 3.16 -9.24 6.21
N ARG A 151 3.98 -9.06 5.17
CA ARG A 151 3.93 -9.89 3.97
C ARG A 151 4.66 -11.22 4.24
N PRO A 152 4.04 -12.38 3.95
CA PRO A 152 4.76 -13.64 4.07
C PRO A 152 5.82 -13.76 2.99
N PHE A 153 6.92 -14.42 3.34
CA PHE A 153 8.02 -14.64 2.42
C PHE A 153 7.65 -15.67 1.35
N ILE A 154 8.00 -15.34 0.12
CA ILE A 154 8.01 -16.28 -0.99
C ILE A 154 9.40 -16.31 -1.61
N TYR A 155 9.96 -17.50 -1.69
CA TYR A 155 11.31 -17.76 -2.09
C TYR A 155 11.32 -18.40 -3.47
N THR A 156 12.25 -17.96 -4.30
CA THR A 156 12.65 -18.72 -5.49
C THR A 156 14.15 -18.93 -5.48
N PHE A 157 14.64 -19.85 -6.30
CA PHE A 157 16.06 -20.12 -6.42
C PHE A 157 16.54 -19.82 -7.83
N TYR A 158 17.59 -19.01 -7.93
CA TYR A 158 18.26 -18.71 -9.18
C TYR A 158 19.77 -18.81 -9.01
N ASP A 159 20.37 -19.82 -9.65
CA ASP A 159 21.81 -20.01 -9.58
C ASP A 159 22.54 -19.12 -10.59
N THR A 160 23.20 -18.07 -10.08
CA THR A 160 24.03 -17.15 -10.86
C THR A 160 25.39 -17.73 -11.24
N SER A 161 25.81 -18.86 -10.65
CA SER A 161 27.12 -19.49 -10.91
C SER A 161 27.13 -20.31 -12.20
N LEU A 162 25.97 -20.76 -12.66
CA LEU A 162 25.83 -21.49 -13.91
C LEU A 162 26.16 -20.59 -15.10
N LYS A 163 27.14 -21.01 -15.91
CA LYS A 163 27.50 -20.35 -17.16
C LYS A 163 26.34 -20.45 -18.14
N ARG A 164 25.75 -19.31 -18.48
CA ARG A 164 24.70 -19.15 -19.49
C ARG A 164 25.14 -18.13 -20.52
N ASP A 165 24.61 -18.24 -21.72
CA ASP A 165 24.77 -17.18 -22.71
C ASP A 165 24.13 -15.87 -22.21
N PRO A 166 24.67 -14.70 -22.61
CA PRO A 166 24.22 -13.41 -22.09
C PRO A 166 22.76 -13.09 -22.43
N ALA A 167 22.26 -13.60 -23.57
CA ALA A 167 20.89 -13.39 -23.99
C ALA A 167 19.89 -14.14 -23.10
N THR A 168 20.13 -15.43 -22.83
CA THR A 168 19.34 -16.23 -21.90
C THR A 168 19.39 -15.64 -20.49
N LYS A 169 20.57 -15.19 -20.03
CA LYS A 169 20.69 -14.54 -18.72
C LYS A 169 19.82 -13.29 -18.62
N THR A 170 19.84 -12.45 -19.65
CA THR A 170 19.00 -11.23 -19.71
C THR A 170 17.52 -11.58 -19.70
N ALA A 171 17.12 -12.61 -20.45
CA ALA A 171 15.74 -13.08 -20.47
C ALA A 171 15.28 -13.65 -19.12
N GLU A 172 16.12 -14.46 -18.45
CA GLU A 172 15.84 -14.98 -17.12
C GLU A 172 15.75 -13.86 -16.07
N HIS A 173 16.60 -12.84 -16.14
CA HIS A 173 16.49 -11.68 -15.26
C HIS A 173 15.16 -10.93 -15.46
N LYS A 174 14.69 -10.78 -16.70
CA LYS A 174 13.35 -10.23 -16.97
C LYS A 174 12.24 -11.09 -16.35
N LEU A 175 12.34 -12.42 -16.44
CA LEU A 175 11.39 -13.34 -15.80
C LEU A 175 11.38 -13.16 -14.27
N LEU A 176 12.55 -13.04 -13.65
CA LEU A 176 12.66 -12.81 -12.20
C LEU A 176 12.06 -11.47 -11.78
N LEU A 177 12.24 -10.41 -12.57
CA LEU A 177 11.62 -9.11 -12.31
C LEU A 177 10.09 -9.18 -12.41
N ILE A 178 9.56 -9.86 -13.43
CA ILE A 178 8.12 -10.11 -13.56
C ILE A 178 7.60 -10.91 -12.36
N TRP A 179 8.32 -11.96 -11.95
CA TRP A 179 7.98 -12.78 -10.80
C TRP A 179 7.92 -11.95 -9.51
N ARG A 180 8.94 -11.12 -9.25
CA ARG A 180 8.98 -10.20 -8.10
C ARG A 180 7.78 -9.26 -8.09
N ARG A 181 7.54 -8.56 -9.20
CA ARG A 181 6.42 -7.61 -9.33
C ARG A 181 5.08 -8.31 -9.09
N ALA A 182 4.85 -9.46 -9.72
CA ALA A 182 3.59 -10.19 -9.62
C ALA A 182 3.31 -10.65 -8.18
N TRP A 183 4.30 -11.23 -7.50
CA TRP A 183 4.13 -11.68 -6.11
C TRP A 183 4.04 -10.51 -5.12
N TRP A 184 4.81 -9.43 -5.34
CA TRP A 184 4.70 -8.20 -4.54
C TRP A 184 3.30 -7.60 -4.61
N ALA A 185 2.73 -7.44 -5.81
CA ALA A 185 1.38 -6.91 -5.98
C ALA A 185 0.29 -7.77 -5.31
N LYS A 186 0.54 -9.08 -5.18
CA LYS A 186 -0.35 -10.02 -4.50
C LYS A 186 -0.19 -10.08 -2.98
N GLY A 187 0.67 -9.26 -2.39
CA GLY A 187 0.82 -9.15 -0.94
C GLY A 187 1.90 -10.03 -0.33
N PHE A 188 2.85 -10.53 -1.14
CA PHE A 188 3.95 -11.37 -0.68
C PHE A 188 5.27 -10.58 -0.64
N HIS A 189 6.26 -11.16 0.04
CA HIS A 189 7.62 -10.66 0.11
C HIS A 189 8.55 -11.57 -0.72
N PRO A 190 8.75 -11.27 -2.01
CA PRO A 190 9.57 -12.09 -2.90
C PRO A 190 11.06 -11.96 -2.54
N VAL A 191 11.75 -13.10 -2.50
CA VAL A 191 13.18 -13.21 -2.22
C VAL A 191 13.83 -14.22 -3.17
N ILE A 192 14.94 -13.83 -3.79
CA ILE A 192 15.69 -14.71 -4.70
C ILE A 192 16.92 -15.28 -3.97
N LEU A 193 16.87 -16.60 -3.75
CA LEU A 193 17.94 -17.37 -3.15
C LEU A 193 18.92 -17.87 -4.23
N GLY A 194 20.17 -18.10 -3.83
CA GLY A 194 21.19 -18.71 -4.67
C GLY A 194 21.97 -19.78 -3.95
N HIS A 195 23.02 -20.26 -4.61
CA HIS A 195 23.92 -21.26 -4.05
C HIS A 195 24.64 -20.83 -2.75
N PRO A 196 25.03 -19.54 -2.57
CA PRO A 196 25.63 -19.09 -1.31
C PRO A 196 24.75 -19.25 -0.07
N GLU A 197 23.42 -19.16 -0.23
CA GLU A 197 22.47 -19.42 0.85
C GLU A 197 22.45 -20.91 1.19
N ALA A 198 22.50 -21.80 0.19
CA ALA A 198 22.61 -23.24 0.43
C ALA A 198 23.89 -23.60 1.21
N MET A 199 25.03 -23.00 0.86
CA MET A 199 26.34 -23.23 1.52
C MET A 199 26.36 -22.83 3.00
N LYS A 200 25.51 -21.88 3.41
CA LYS A 200 25.39 -21.44 4.81
C LYS A 200 24.52 -22.39 5.65
N ASN A 201 23.81 -23.32 5.03
CA ASN A 201 23.00 -24.29 5.76
C ASN A 201 23.89 -25.32 6.46
N PRO A 202 23.65 -25.64 7.76
CA PRO A 202 24.44 -26.64 8.49
C PRO A 202 24.51 -28.03 7.84
N LEU A 203 23.48 -28.42 7.08
CA LEU A 203 23.41 -29.73 6.42
C LEU A 203 24.17 -29.77 5.08
N TYR A 204 24.74 -28.65 4.64
CA TYR A 204 25.46 -28.59 3.35
C TYR A 204 26.73 -29.46 3.34
N GLN A 205 27.45 -29.56 4.46
CA GLN A 205 28.63 -30.42 4.57
C GLN A 205 28.26 -31.91 4.39
N THR A 206 27.12 -32.32 4.93
CA THR A 206 26.59 -33.68 4.76
C THR A 206 26.24 -33.95 3.30
N LEU A 207 25.59 -32.99 2.62
CA LEU A 207 25.29 -33.10 1.19
C LEU A 207 26.56 -33.32 0.36
N GLN A 208 27.61 -32.53 0.61
CA GLN A 208 28.88 -32.64 -0.11
C GLN A 208 29.56 -34.02 0.08
N ALA A 209 29.43 -34.61 1.27
CA ALA A 209 30.01 -35.93 1.56
C ALA A 209 29.34 -37.08 0.79
N LEU A 210 28.08 -36.92 0.37
CA LEU A 210 27.30 -37.96 -0.31
C LEU A 210 27.65 -38.13 -1.80
N GLN A 211 28.42 -37.20 -2.38
CA GLN A 211 28.90 -37.26 -3.79
C GLN A 211 27.77 -37.58 -4.80
N LEU A 212 26.64 -36.89 -4.67
CA LEU A 212 25.47 -37.11 -5.51
C LEU A 212 25.74 -36.70 -6.96
N ASN A 213 24.86 -37.13 -7.87
CA ASN A 213 24.85 -36.56 -9.21
C ASN A 213 24.51 -35.05 -9.15
N LYS A 214 25.10 -34.26 -10.04
CA LYS A 214 24.97 -32.79 -10.02
C LYS A 214 23.52 -32.30 -10.02
N ARG A 215 22.62 -32.96 -10.76
CA ARG A 215 21.21 -32.54 -10.86
C ARG A 215 20.48 -32.69 -9.52
N LEU A 216 20.70 -33.81 -8.82
CA LEU A 216 20.12 -34.08 -7.52
C LEU A 216 20.78 -33.20 -6.45
N GLU A 217 22.11 -33.01 -6.52
CA GLU A 217 22.83 -32.08 -5.66
C GLU A 217 22.26 -30.66 -5.78
N ASP A 218 22.06 -30.16 -6.99
CA ASP A 218 21.45 -28.85 -7.25
C ASP A 218 20.02 -28.77 -6.73
N ASP A 219 19.23 -29.85 -6.82
CA ASP A 219 17.88 -29.92 -6.25
C ASP A 219 17.91 -29.86 -4.71
N ILE A 220 18.77 -30.64 -4.05
CA ILE A 220 18.87 -30.60 -2.59
C ILE A 220 19.44 -29.26 -2.12
N ALA A 221 20.40 -28.68 -2.84
CA ALA A 221 20.93 -27.34 -2.55
C ALA A 221 19.82 -26.27 -2.58
N ARG A 222 18.86 -26.37 -3.51
CA ARG A 222 17.67 -25.50 -3.52
C ARG A 222 16.87 -25.62 -2.23
N TRP A 223 16.60 -26.84 -1.78
CA TRP A 223 15.89 -27.08 -0.52
C TRP A 223 16.68 -26.61 0.70
N LEU A 224 18.00 -26.78 0.71
CA LEU A 224 18.88 -26.27 1.77
C LEU A 224 18.83 -24.73 1.86
N SER A 225 18.77 -24.05 0.71
CA SER A 225 18.65 -22.60 0.66
C SER A 225 17.34 -22.14 1.32
N TRP A 226 16.23 -22.85 1.07
CA TRP A 226 14.95 -22.57 1.71
C TRP A 226 14.95 -22.89 3.20
N GLY A 227 15.50 -24.06 3.59
CA GLY A 227 15.64 -24.45 4.99
C GLY A 227 16.45 -23.46 5.83
N LEU A 228 17.42 -22.77 5.23
CA LEU A 228 18.14 -21.68 5.90
C LEU A 228 17.22 -20.51 6.25
N MET A 229 16.34 -20.11 5.32
CA MET A 229 15.48 -18.93 5.49
C MET A 229 14.35 -19.17 6.51
N GLY A 230 13.74 -20.36 6.48
CA GLY A 230 12.69 -20.77 7.42
C GLY A 230 11.29 -20.80 6.82
N THR A 231 10.28 -20.52 7.64
CA THR A 231 8.85 -20.61 7.27
C THR A 231 8.53 -19.73 6.07
N GLY A 232 7.85 -20.29 5.06
CA GLY A 232 7.53 -19.56 3.86
C GLY A 232 6.95 -20.43 2.76
N ILE A 233 6.97 -19.86 1.56
CA ILE A 233 6.58 -20.53 0.33
C ILE A 233 7.85 -20.65 -0.54
N PHE A 234 8.09 -21.82 -1.12
CA PHE A 234 9.18 -22.03 -2.07
C PHE A 234 8.63 -22.38 -3.45
N THR A 235 9.08 -21.65 -4.46
CA THR A 235 8.54 -21.78 -5.80
C THR A 235 9.59 -21.64 -6.89
N ASP A 236 9.36 -22.31 -8.01
CA ASP A 236 10.03 -22.00 -9.27
C ASP A 236 9.64 -20.58 -9.74
N TYR A 237 10.59 -19.86 -10.35
CA TYR A 237 10.37 -18.48 -10.81
C TYR A 237 9.41 -18.41 -12.02
N LEU A 238 9.08 -19.55 -12.63
CA LEU A 238 8.06 -19.67 -13.68
C LEU A 238 6.64 -19.91 -13.13
N VAL A 239 6.45 -19.87 -11.80
CA VAL A 239 5.12 -19.92 -11.17
C VAL A 239 4.66 -18.51 -10.79
N LEU A 240 3.54 -18.08 -11.38
CA LEU A 240 3.01 -16.73 -11.23
C LEU A 240 1.60 -16.74 -10.64
N PRO A 241 1.23 -15.76 -9.80
CA PRO A 241 -0.07 -15.69 -9.16
C PRO A 241 -1.13 -15.05 -10.08
N MET A 242 -1.68 -15.84 -11.00
CA MET A 242 -2.70 -15.44 -11.99
C MET A 242 -4.16 -15.50 -11.47
N GLY A 243 -4.36 -15.56 -10.16
CA GLY A 243 -5.67 -15.45 -9.50
C GLY A 243 -6.05 -14.00 -9.15
N PRO A 244 -7.34 -13.71 -8.86
CA PRO A 244 -7.73 -12.44 -8.25
C PRO A 244 -7.07 -12.29 -6.86
N TYR A 245 -6.97 -11.08 -6.33
CA TYR A 245 -6.29 -10.87 -5.04
C TYR A 245 -6.96 -11.67 -3.91
N ASP A 246 -8.29 -11.66 -3.84
CA ASP A 246 -9.14 -12.34 -2.87
C ASP A 246 -9.41 -13.82 -3.17
N ASP A 247 -8.62 -14.42 -4.06
CA ASP A 247 -8.64 -15.86 -4.29
C ASP A 247 -8.44 -16.63 -2.96
N PRO A 248 -9.18 -17.74 -2.72
CA PRO A 248 -9.07 -18.51 -1.48
C PRO A 248 -7.65 -19.00 -1.18
N LEU A 249 -6.92 -19.48 -2.19
CA LEU A 249 -5.55 -19.97 -1.99
C LEU A 249 -4.61 -18.83 -1.66
N LEU A 250 -4.64 -17.74 -2.44
CA LEU A 250 -3.77 -16.59 -2.17
C LEU A 250 -4.09 -15.95 -0.81
N THR A 251 -5.35 -15.97 -0.39
CA THR A 251 -5.78 -15.50 0.93
C THR A 251 -5.26 -16.40 2.05
N TYR A 252 -5.32 -17.71 1.89
CA TYR A 252 -4.68 -18.66 2.82
C TYR A 252 -3.18 -18.42 2.91
N LEU A 253 -2.50 -18.34 1.76
CA LEU A 253 -1.06 -18.16 1.68
C LEU A 253 -0.60 -16.85 2.33
N ARG A 254 -1.39 -15.77 2.22
CA ARG A 254 -1.11 -14.48 2.85
C ARG A 254 -1.20 -14.49 4.38
N ARG A 255 -1.79 -15.51 5.00
CA ARG A 255 -1.81 -15.63 6.47
C ARG A 255 -0.41 -15.88 7.04
N GLY A 256 0.48 -16.49 6.24
CA GLY A 256 1.86 -16.79 6.66
C GLY A 256 1.99 -17.95 7.64
N GLU A 257 0.94 -18.75 7.80
CA GLU A 257 0.91 -19.92 8.68
C GLU A 257 0.78 -21.18 7.80
N TYR A 258 1.76 -22.07 7.88
CA TYR A 258 1.83 -23.29 7.04
C TYR A 258 2.06 -24.52 7.94
N PRO A 259 1.01 -25.04 8.59
CA PRO A 259 1.14 -26.07 9.64
C PRO A 259 1.80 -27.38 9.18
N LYS A 260 1.74 -27.67 7.89
CA LYS A 260 2.29 -28.88 7.26
C LYS A 260 3.09 -28.49 6.02
N LEU A 261 4.05 -29.34 5.67
CA LEU A 261 4.76 -29.24 4.40
C LEU A 261 3.80 -29.66 3.28
N THR A 262 3.34 -28.68 2.51
CA THR A 262 2.30 -28.86 1.51
C THR A 262 2.89 -28.75 0.11
N ARG A 263 2.47 -29.65 -0.78
CA ARG A 263 2.67 -29.58 -2.21
C ARG A 263 1.32 -29.51 -2.91
N TYR A 264 1.31 -29.01 -4.14
CA TYR A 264 0.08 -28.79 -4.88
C TYR A 264 -0.04 -29.77 -6.04
N GLU A 265 -1.20 -30.39 -6.17
CA GLU A 265 -1.50 -31.32 -7.26
C GLU A 265 -1.32 -30.63 -8.61
N GLY A 266 -0.97 -31.37 -9.67
CA GLY A 266 -0.89 -30.84 -11.03
C GLY A 266 0.28 -29.87 -11.32
N LEU A 267 0.90 -29.26 -10.32
CA LEU A 267 2.05 -28.37 -10.46
C LEU A 267 3.41 -29.10 -10.44
N GLY A 268 3.45 -30.34 -9.94
CA GLY A 268 4.70 -31.07 -9.78
C GLY A 268 5.57 -30.50 -8.65
N ASN A 269 6.89 -30.65 -8.75
CA ASN A 269 7.83 -30.27 -7.69
C ASN A 269 8.30 -28.80 -7.80
N VAL A 270 7.35 -27.87 -7.96
CA VAL A 270 7.66 -26.46 -8.30
C VAL A 270 7.03 -25.44 -7.35
N PHE A 271 6.13 -25.85 -6.46
CA PHE A 271 5.48 -24.95 -5.51
C PHE A 271 5.19 -25.69 -4.20
N PHE A 272 5.74 -25.16 -3.11
CA PHE A 272 5.66 -25.75 -1.77
C PHE A 272 5.39 -24.66 -0.73
N SER A 273 4.71 -25.01 0.35
CA SER A 273 4.56 -24.16 1.53
C SER A 273 4.82 -24.98 2.80
N GLY A 274 5.43 -24.37 3.81
CA GLY A 274 5.75 -25.10 5.03
C GLY A 274 6.37 -24.25 6.13
N GLU A 275 6.23 -24.72 7.36
CA GLU A 275 6.94 -24.20 8.52
C GLU A 275 8.38 -24.73 8.56
N LYS A 276 9.30 -23.94 9.12
CA LYS A 276 10.72 -24.28 9.28
C LYS A 276 10.95 -25.69 9.83
N THR A 277 10.22 -26.09 10.87
CA THR A 277 10.38 -27.40 11.52
C THR A 277 10.09 -28.57 10.57
N ALA A 278 9.02 -28.45 9.77
CA ALA A 278 8.65 -29.44 8.78
C ALA A 278 9.65 -29.49 7.61
N ILE A 279 10.17 -28.33 7.17
CA ILE A 279 11.19 -28.23 6.13
C ILE A 279 12.51 -28.88 6.59
N ASP A 280 12.98 -28.52 7.78
CA ASP A 280 14.22 -29.07 8.36
C ASP A 280 14.09 -30.58 8.61
N GLY A 281 12.90 -31.04 9.03
CA GLY A 281 12.59 -32.46 9.15
C GLY A 281 12.64 -33.21 7.81
N ALA A 282 12.05 -32.64 6.75
CA ALA A 282 12.11 -33.21 5.40
C ALA A 282 13.54 -33.28 4.86
N LEU A 283 14.35 -32.24 5.08
CA LEU A 283 15.76 -32.20 4.69
C LEU A 283 16.57 -33.33 5.33
N ARG A 284 16.38 -33.57 6.64
CA ARG A 284 17.06 -34.68 7.33
C ARG A 284 16.60 -36.04 6.81
N MET A 285 15.28 -36.23 6.65
CA MET A 285 14.74 -37.47 6.09
C MET A 285 15.30 -37.78 4.69
N ALA A 286 15.51 -36.77 3.86
CA ALA A 286 16.10 -36.96 2.53
C ALA A 286 17.58 -37.33 2.59
N LEU A 287 18.37 -36.64 3.41
CA LEU A 287 19.82 -36.89 3.53
C LEU A 287 20.15 -38.21 4.24
N ASP A 288 19.29 -38.65 5.15
CA ASP A 288 19.40 -39.94 5.85
C ASP A 288 18.86 -41.11 5.00
N ASN A 289 18.29 -40.85 3.82
CA ASN A 289 17.76 -41.90 2.94
C ASN A 289 18.91 -42.66 2.25
N PRO A 290 19.11 -43.96 2.54
CA PRO A 290 20.18 -44.74 1.90
C PRO A 290 19.98 -44.91 0.39
N ALA A 291 18.76 -44.74 -0.12
CA ALA A 291 18.43 -44.82 -1.54
C ALA A 291 18.41 -43.45 -2.25
N LEU A 292 18.91 -42.38 -1.61
CA LEU A 292 18.90 -41.02 -2.17
C LEU A 292 19.52 -40.95 -3.58
N ASN A 293 20.63 -41.66 -3.81
CA ASN A 293 21.30 -41.71 -5.11
C ASN A 293 20.43 -42.30 -6.24
N ALA A 294 19.40 -43.08 -5.91
CA ALA A 294 18.46 -43.63 -6.87
C ALA A 294 17.27 -42.69 -7.15
N SER A 295 17.10 -41.62 -6.38
CA SER A 295 15.99 -40.68 -6.52
C SER A 295 16.25 -39.66 -7.64
N SER A 296 15.19 -39.30 -8.37
CA SER A 296 15.24 -38.26 -9.42
C SER A 296 15.16 -36.83 -8.89
N SER A 297 14.59 -36.64 -7.70
CA SER A 297 14.42 -35.35 -7.04
C SER A 297 14.35 -35.51 -5.53
N PHE A 298 14.51 -34.41 -4.80
CA PHE A 298 14.32 -34.33 -3.36
C PHE A 298 12.94 -34.85 -2.92
N ALA A 299 11.89 -34.47 -3.65
CA ALA A 299 10.53 -34.88 -3.30
C ALA A 299 10.30 -36.40 -3.48
N ASP A 300 11.07 -37.05 -4.35
CA ASP A 300 11.05 -38.51 -4.53
C ASP A 300 11.91 -39.24 -3.48
N ALA A 301 12.80 -38.51 -2.81
CA ALA A 301 13.70 -39.04 -1.79
C ALA A 301 13.08 -39.09 -0.39
N ILE A 302 11.88 -38.52 -0.19
CA ILE A 302 11.18 -38.55 1.10
C ILE A 302 9.86 -39.32 1.03
N PRO A 303 9.36 -39.85 2.16
CA PRO A 303 8.08 -40.54 2.18
C PRO A 303 6.94 -39.64 1.70
N LYS A 304 6.00 -40.19 0.91
CA LYS A 304 4.83 -39.42 0.42
C LYS A 304 3.98 -38.82 1.55
N SER A 305 3.97 -39.46 2.73
CA SER A 305 3.29 -38.98 3.94
C SER A 305 3.92 -37.73 4.55
N ALA A 306 5.16 -37.37 4.17
CA ALA A 306 5.79 -36.13 4.60
C ALA A 306 5.16 -34.89 3.93
N PHE A 307 4.43 -35.09 2.82
CA PHE A 307 3.71 -34.03 2.12
C PHE A 307 2.21 -34.13 2.34
N GLU A 308 1.58 -33.01 2.67
CA GLU A 308 0.17 -32.79 2.39
C GLU A 308 0.01 -32.40 0.91
N VAL A 309 -1.02 -32.93 0.25
CA VAL A 309 -1.32 -32.60 -1.15
C VAL A 309 -2.61 -31.82 -1.20
N ASP A 310 -2.52 -30.56 -1.64
CA ASP A 310 -3.70 -29.72 -1.88
C ASP A 310 -4.02 -29.70 -3.38
N SER A 311 -5.30 -29.90 -3.71
CA SER A 311 -5.82 -29.86 -5.08
C SER A 311 -6.15 -28.44 -5.55
N HIS A 312 -6.25 -27.47 -4.65
CA HIS A 312 -6.64 -26.10 -5.00
C HIS A 312 -5.42 -25.28 -5.40
N HIS A 313 -5.17 -25.17 -6.70
CA HIS A 313 -4.05 -24.41 -7.25
C HIS A 313 -4.41 -23.54 -8.46
N ASP A 314 -5.71 -23.32 -8.69
CA ASP A 314 -6.24 -22.60 -9.86
C ASP A 314 -5.79 -21.14 -9.95
N SER A 315 -5.28 -20.58 -8.87
CA SER A 315 -4.71 -19.23 -8.82
C SER A 315 -3.25 -19.15 -9.27
N LEU A 316 -2.58 -20.28 -9.48
CA LEU A 316 -1.15 -20.38 -9.78
C LEU A 316 -0.92 -20.89 -11.21
N ALA A 317 -0.20 -20.12 -12.00
CA ALA A 317 0.17 -20.46 -13.37
C ALA A 317 1.62 -20.91 -13.44
N TYR A 318 1.87 -22.12 -13.92
CA TYR A 318 3.22 -22.62 -14.14
C TYR A 318 3.59 -22.61 -15.64
N TYR A 319 4.66 -21.90 -15.99
CA TYR A 319 5.19 -21.77 -17.35
C TYR A 319 6.41 -22.68 -17.59
N GLY A 320 6.40 -23.89 -17.01
CA GLY A 320 7.45 -24.88 -17.25
C GLY A 320 7.55 -25.33 -18.71
N MET A 321 8.74 -25.79 -19.12
CA MET A 321 9.01 -26.17 -20.51
C MET A 321 8.00 -27.16 -21.10
N THR A 322 7.54 -28.14 -20.31
CA THR A 322 6.55 -29.14 -20.76
C THR A 322 5.19 -28.51 -21.05
N ILE A 323 4.75 -27.58 -20.20
CA ILE A 323 3.49 -26.84 -20.37
C ILE A 323 3.61 -25.88 -21.54
N VAL A 324 4.74 -25.17 -21.66
CA VAL A 324 5.00 -24.24 -22.76
C VAL A 324 5.02 -24.96 -24.10
N ALA A 325 5.70 -26.10 -24.21
CA ALA A 325 5.69 -26.92 -25.42
C ALA A 325 4.28 -27.40 -25.81
N LYS A 326 3.43 -27.70 -24.82
CA LYS A 326 2.05 -28.17 -25.05
C LYS A 326 1.10 -27.04 -25.43
N LYS A 327 1.14 -25.90 -24.72
CA LYS A 327 0.14 -24.83 -24.83
C LYS A 327 0.58 -23.65 -25.73
N TYR A 328 1.87 -23.43 -25.88
CA TYR A 328 2.46 -22.29 -26.58
C TYR A 328 3.53 -22.76 -27.57
N LYS A 329 3.12 -23.58 -28.55
CA LYS A 329 4.01 -24.32 -29.46
C LYS A 329 5.12 -23.48 -30.07
N VAL A 330 4.82 -22.26 -30.54
CA VAL A 330 5.79 -21.34 -31.16
C VAL A 330 6.98 -21.06 -30.24
N ILE A 331 6.73 -20.89 -28.94
CA ILE A 331 7.78 -20.65 -27.95
C ILE A 331 8.45 -21.97 -27.57
N GLY A 332 7.66 -23.02 -27.36
CA GLY A 332 8.17 -24.34 -27.00
C GLY A 332 9.14 -24.93 -28.02
N GLU A 333 8.85 -24.77 -29.32
CA GLU A 333 9.72 -25.21 -30.42
C GLU A 333 11.04 -24.43 -30.43
N LYS A 334 11.01 -23.12 -30.16
CA LYS A 334 12.23 -22.30 -30.04
C LYS A 334 13.06 -22.70 -28.82
N MET A 335 12.41 -23.01 -27.69
CA MET A 335 13.08 -23.44 -26.45
C MET A 335 13.67 -24.86 -26.55
N ALA A 336 13.17 -25.71 -27.45
CA ALA A 336 13.61 -27.10 -27.59
C ALA A 336 14.92 -27.25 -28.37
N LYS A 337 15.30 -26.28 -29.21
CA LYS A 337 16.53 -26.30 -30.01
C LYS A 337 17.58 -25.40 -29.38
N ASP A 338 18.80 -25.90 -29.21
CA ASP A 338 19.89 -25.14 -28.57
C ASP A 338 20.20 -23.81 -29.27
N GLU A 339 20.14 -23.79 -30.61
CA GLU A 339 20.39 -22.58 -31.43
C GLU A 339 19.36 -21.46 -31.21
N THR A 340 18.09 -21.80 -31.00
CA THR A 340 16.99 -20.83 -30.83
C THR A 340 16.54 -20.69 -29.38
N ARG A 341 17.21 -21.38 -28.45
CA ARG A 341 16.80 -21.45 -27.05
C ARG A 341 16.77 -20.08 -26.39
N ALA A 342 17.80 -19.27 -26.61
CA ALA A 342 17.88 -17.90 -26.09
C ALA A 342 16.73 -17.04 -26.61
N GLU A 343 16.33 -17.21 -27.88
CA GLU A 343 15.19 -16.52 -28.47
C GLU A 343 13.87 -16.94 -27.80
N GLY A 344 13.67 -18.25 -27.57
CA GLY A 344 12.50 -18.76 -26.87
C GLY A 344 12.37 -18.19 -25.46
N PHE A 345 13.47 -18.13 -24.71
CA PHE A 345 13.50 -17.48 -23.40
C PHE A 345 13.26 -15.98 -23.48
N SER A 346 13.70 -15.30 -24.54
CA SER A 346 13.49 -13.86 -24.69
C SER A 346 12.03 -13.46 -24.93
N ILE A 347 11.23 -14.35 -25.54
CA ILE A 347 9.81 -14.12 -25.88
C ILE A 347 8.89 -14.45 -24.69
N LEU A 348 9.31 -15.38 -23.81
CA LEU A 348 8.50 -15.84 -22.69
C LEU A 348 8.10 -14.73 -21.69
N PRO A 349 8.98 -13.77 -21.30
CA PRO A 349 8.61 -12.61 -20.49
C PRO A 349 7.41 -11.85 -21.03
N ASP A 350 7.39 -11.55 -22.34
CA ASP A 350 6.33 -10.76 -22.96
C ASP A 350 4.99 -11.52 -22.95
N LEU A 351 5.04 -12.85 -23.13
CA LEU A 351 3.87 -13.70 -22.98
C LEU A 351 3.35 -13.71 -21.53
N ILE A 352 4.23 -13.81 -20.54
CA ILE A 352 3.81 -13.83 -19.13
C ILE A 352 3.27 -12.46 -18.70
N ASN A 353 3.91 -11.37 -19.12
CA ASN A 353 3.45 -10.01 -18.83
C ASN A 353 2.06 -9.75 -19.44
N SER A 354 1.85 -10.12 -20.70
CA SER A 354 0.54 -10.00 -21.36
C SER A 354 -0.54 -10.85 -20.68
N HIS A 355 -0.20 -12.04 -20.18
CA HIS A 355 -1.09 -12.87 -19.37
C HIS A 355 -1.46 -12.25 -18.02
N LEU A 356 -0.51 -11.59 -17.32
CA LEU A 356 -0.78 -10.88 -16.07
C LEU A 356 -1.72 -9.69 -16.30
N HIS A 357 -1.45 -8.88 -17.32
CA HIS A 357 -2.30 -7.75 -17.68
C HIS A 357 -3.70 -8.20 -18.13
N ASN A 358 -3.80 -9.23 -18.96
CA ASN A 358 -5.10 -9.80 -19.34
C ASN A 358 -5.86 -10.37 -18.12
N THR A 359 -5.14 -10.95 -17.15
CA THR A 359 -5.75 -11.42 -15.89
C THR A 359 -6.34 -10.26 -15.09
N PHE A 360 -5.66 -9.11 -15.05
CA PHE A 360 -6.20 -7.88 -14.46
C PHE A 360 -7.50 -7.45 -15.16
N GLN A 361 -7.52 -7.39 -16.49
CA GLN A 361 -8.71 -7.02 -17.26
C GLN A 361 -9.88 -8.01 -17.07
N ASN A 362 -9.59 -9.32 -17.00
CA ASN A 362 -10.60 -10.34 -16.72
C ASN A 362 -11.14 -10.26 -15.28
N THR A 363 -10.31 -9.83 -14.33
CA THR A 363 -10.72 -9.61 -12.93
C THR A 363 -11.65 -8.41 -12.81
N PHE A 364 -11.36 -7.34 -13.55
CA PHE A 364 -12.15 -6.10 -13.57
C PHE A 364 -12.93 -5.97 -14.89
N SER A 365 -13.72 -7.00 -15.20
CA SER A 365 -14.39 -7.15 -16.49
C SER A 365 -15.39 -6.05 -16.85
N ASP A 366 -15.92 -5.32 -15.85
CA ASP A 366 -16.93 -4.29 -16.07
C ASP A 366 -16.31 -2.93 -16.39
N GLY A 367 -15.00 -2.77 -16.20
CA GLY A 367 -14.29 -1.57 -16.61
C GLY A 367 -13.32 -1.00 -15.60
N ILE A 368 -12.75 0.14 -16.00
CA ILE A 368 -11.96 1.01 -15.14
C ILE A 368 -12.73 2.32 -14.97
N VAL A 369 -12.86 2.77 -13.73
CA VAL A 369 -13.52 4.02 -13.37
C VAL A 369 -12.47 5.03 -12.94
N VAL A 370 -12.49 6.22 -13.55
CA VAL A 370 -11.72 7.37 -13.12
C VAL A 370 -12.67 8.36 -12.45
N LEU A 371 -12.55 8.48 -11.13
CA LEU A 371 -13.48 9.29 -10.34
C LEU A 371 -13.30 10.79 -10.66
N LYS A 372 -14.38 11.45 -11.10
CA LYS A 372 -14.41 12.89 -11.41
C LYS A 372 -15.61 13.56 -10.71
N PRO A 373 -15.53 13.81 -9.38
CA PRO A 373 -16.72 14.16 -8.60
C PRO A 373 -17.44 15.43 -9.00
N ILE A 374 -16.71 16.42 -9.48
CA ILE A 374 -17.26 17.69 -9.96
C ILE A 374 -16.70 17.89 -11.36
N PRO A 375 -17.44 17.56 -12.44
CA PRO A 375 -16.88 17.51 -13.78
C PRO A 375 -16.47 18.84 -14.38
N GLU A 376 -17.10 19.92 -13.93
CA GLU A 376 -16.84 21.28 -14.42
C GLU A 376 -15.43 21.72 -14.03
N HIS A 377 -14.64 22.17 -15.01
CA HIS A 377 -13.30 22.73 -14.84
C HIS A 377 -12.24 21.83 -14.18
N THR A 378 -12.48 20.52 -14.07
CA THR A 378 -11.56 19.56 -13.41
C THR A 378 -11.04 18.48 -14.36
N THR A 379 -11.14 18.66 -15.68
CA THR A 379 -10.69 17.65 -16.64
C THR A 379 -9.17 17.48 -16.60
N ALA A 380 -8.42 18.59 -16.51
CA ALA A 380 -6.97 18.56 -16.32
C ALA A 380 -6.55 17.84 -15.04
N LEU A 381 -7.38 17.91 -13.99
CA LEU A 381 -7.13 17.29 -12.68
C LEU A 381 -7.01 15.77 -12.78
N VAL A 382 -7.96 15.15 -13.48
CA VAL A 382 -8.05 13.69 -13.63
C VAL A 382 -7.26 13.16 -14.83
N GLY A 383 -6.61 14.03 -15.61
CA GLY A 383 -5.84 13.67 -16.80
C GLY A 383 -4.81 12.55 -16.58
N PRO A 384 -3.95 12.63 -15.54
CA PRO A 384 -3.00 11.55 -15.22
C PRO A 384 -3.68 10.21 -14.91
N ALA A 385 -4.80 10.23 -14.17
CA ALA A 385 -5.58 9.04 -13.85
C ALA A 385 -6.25 8.44 -15.11
N LEU A 386 -6.77 9.29 -16.00
CA LEU A 386 -7.32 8.89 -17.30
C LEU A 386 -6.27 8.24 -18.18
N ARG A 387 -5.05 8.78 -18.21
CA ARG A 387 -3.93 8.19 -18.94
C ARG A 387 -3.65 6.77 -18.46
N ILE A 388 -3.54 6.56 -17.15
CA ILE A 388 -3.32 5.23 -16.57
C ILE A 388 -4.47 4.28 -16.92
N ALA A 389 -5.72 4.73 -16.77
CA ALA A 389 -6.89 3.92 -17.11
C ALA A 389 -6.89 3.51 -18.59
N THR A 390 -6.57 4.44 -19.50
CA THR A 390 -6.46 4.16 -20.94
C THR A 390 -5.37 3.14 -21.24
N LEU A 391 -4.19 3.27 -20.61
CA LEU A 391 -3.10 2.29 -20.77
C LEU A 391 -3.50 0.89 -20.25
N LEU A 392 -4.17 0.83 -19.11
CA LEU A 392 -4.67 -0.43 -18.55
C LEU A 392 -5.79 -1.07 -19.38
N ALA A 393 -6.60 -0.26 -20.06
CA ALA A 393 -7.71 -0.72 -20.90
C ALA A 393 -7.26 -1.24 -22.28
N GLN A 394 -6.06 -0.87 -22.73
CA GLN A 394 -5.48 -1.37 -23.96
C GLN A 394 -5.10 -2.84 -23.84
N CYS A 395 -5.17 -3.57 -24.95
CA CYS A 395 -4.66 -4.94 -24.98
C CYS A 395 -3.13 -4.94 -24.90
N PRO A 396 -2.53 -5.76 -24.04
CA PRO A 396 -1.08 -5.90 -24.00
C PRO A 396 -0.55 -6.45 -25.32
N GLU A 397 0.62 -5.98 -25.75
CA GLU A 397 1.37 -6.63 -26.82
C GLU A 397 1.73 -8.04 -26.37
N SER A 398 1.41 -9.04 -27.20
CA SER A 398 1.65 -10.45 -26.88
C SER A 398 2.14 -11.18 -28.11
N PRO A 399 3.16 -12.06 -27.98
CA PRO A 399 3.60 -12.92 -29.08
C PRO A 399 2.50 -13.91 -29.52
N ILE A 400 1.51 -14.17 -28.67
CA ILE A 400 0.37 -15.04 -28.97
C ILE A 400 -0.92 -14.36 -28.47
N PRO A 401 -1.51 -13.42 -29.26
CA PRO A 401 -2.57 -12.52 -28.79
C PRO A 401 -3.83 -13.18 -28.21
N SER A 402 -4.18 -14.38 -28.70
CA SER A 402 -5.38 -15.11 -28.27
C SER A 402 -5.10 -16.15 -27.16
N SER A 403 -3.92 -16.12 -26.56
CA SER A 403 -3.53 -17.09 -25.54
C SER A 403 -4.01 -16.71 -24.13
N CYS A 404 -4.19 -17.72 -23.30
CA CYS A 404 -4.56 -17.60 -21.90
C CYS A 404 -3.47 -18.19 -20.99
N PRO A 405 -3.40 -17.75 -19.72
CA PRO A 405 -2.55 -18.38 -18.73
C PRO A 405 -2.77 -19.91 -18.65
N PRO A 406 -1.74 -20.70 -18.31
CA PRO A 406 -1.83 -22.16 -18.36
C PRO A 406 -2.76 -22.77 -17.31
N ASN A 407 -3.13 -22.03 -16.27
CA ASN A 407 -3.98 -22.49 -15.17
C ASN A 407 -5.47 -22.22 -15.36
N ARG A 408 -5.88 -21.39 -16.33
CA ARG A 408 -7.29 -21.00 -16.46
C ARG A 408 -7.71 -20.66 -17.88
N ILE A 409 -9.01 -20.84 -18.12
CA ILE A 409 -9.67 -20.29 -19.30
C ILE A 409 -9.90 -18.80 -19.05
N CYS A 410 -9.55 -17.97 -20.03
CA CYS A 410 -9.67 -16.53 -19.96
C CYS A 410 -10.44 -16.01 -21.17
N LYS A 411 -10.90 -14.74 -21.11
CA LYS A 411 -11.31 -14.00 -22.30
C LYS A 411 -10.08 -13.25 -22.80
N PRO A 412 -9.50 -13.61 -23.96
CA PRO A 412 -8.40 -12.85 -24.52
C PRO A 412 -8.82 -11.41 -24.79
N CYS A 413 -7.91 -10.47 -24.58
CA CYS A 413 -8.17 -9.07 -24.92
C CYS A 413 -8.30 -8.92 -26.43
N VAL A 414 -9.34 -8.20 -26.86
CA VAL A 414 -9.60 -7.93 -28.28
C VAL A 414 -9.58 -6.42 -28.48
N SER A 415 -8.68 -5.91 -29.32
CA SER A 415 -8.53 -4.47 -29.55
C SER A 415 -9.79 -3.80 -30.11
N SER A 416 -10.69 -4.56 -30.74
CA SER A 416 -11.99 -4.06 -31.21
C SER A 416 -13.02 -3.86 -30.09
N ARG A 417 -12.78 -4.44 -28.90
CA ARG A 417 -13.63 -4.32 -27.71
C ARG A 417 -12.74 -4.09 -26.48
N PRO A 418 -12.12 -2.90 -26.37
CA PRO A 418 -11.30 -2.59 -25.20
C PRO A 418 -12.14 -2.53 -23.93
N LEU A 419 -11.46 -2.64 -22.80
CA LEU A 419 -12.10 -2.51 -21.49
C LEU A 419 -12.69 -1.08 -21.35
N PRO A 420 -13.95 -0.90 -20.93
CA PRO A 420 -14.54 0.43 -20.88
C PRO A 420 -13.89 1.28 -19.79
N VAL A 421 -13.56 2.52 -20.13
CA VAL A 421 -13.07 3.54 -19.19
C VAL A 421 -14.18 4.55 -18.97
N LEU A 422 -14.63 4.70 -17.73
CA LEU A 422 -15.74 5.56 -17.35
C LEU A 422 -15.28 6.66 -16.39
N THR A 423 -15.93 7.82 -16.44
CA THR A 423 -15.63 8.97 -15.57
C THR A 423 -16.81 9.38 -14.68
N PRO A 424 -17.30 8.50 -13.80
CA PRO A 424 -18.42 8.83 -12.94
C PRO A 424 -18.04 9.91 -11.92
N GLN A 425 -19.06 10.66 -11.49
CA GLN A 425 -18.94 11.62 -10.40
C GLN A 425 -18.87 10.95 -9.02
N ILE A 426 -19.38 9.73 -8.91
CA ILE A 426 -19.63 9.13 -7.60
C ILE A 426 -18.86 7.82 -7.49
N PHE A 427 -18.29 7.59 -6.31
CA PHE A 427 -17.60 6.36 -5.98
C PHE A 427 -18.60 5.24 -5.70
N ARG A 428 -18.35 4.07 -6.28
CA ARG A 428 -19.14 2.85 -6.09
C ARG A 428 -18.24 1.70 -5.67
N ASN A 429 -18.69 0.93 -4.70
CA ASN A 429 -17.97 -0.22 -4.17
C ASN A 429 -18.44 -1.50 -4.90
N THR A 430 -17.88 -1.77 -6.08
CA THR A 430 -18.20 -2.95 -6.91
C THR A 430 -16.95 -3.78 -7.21
N SER A 431 -17.07 -5.11 -7.14
CA SER A 431 -15.93 -6.03 -7.27
C SER A 431 -15.45 -6.24 -8.71
N SER A 432 -16.22 -5.84 -9.70
CA SER A 432 -15.93 -6.03 -11.13
C SER A 432 -15.32 -4.81 -11.81
N VAL A 433 -15.13 -3.71 -11.07
CA VAL A 433 -14.60 -2.45 -11.59
C VAL A 433 -13.33 -2.07 -10.82
N TYR A 434 -12.31 -1.59 -11.53
CA TYR A 434 -11.14 -1.00 -10.91
C TYR A 434 -11.29 0.51 -10.79
N THR A 435 -11.05 1.10 -9.62
CA THR A 435 -11.23 2.54 -9.40
C THR A 435 -9.90 3.29 -9.35
N ILE A 436 -9.75 4.35 -10.13
CA ILE A 436 -8.66 5.31 -10.01
C ILE A 436 -9.23 6.65 -9.54
N GLY A 437 -8.85 7.07 -8.34
CA GLY A 437 -9.28 8.33 -7.74
C GLY A 437 -8.18 9.38 -7.77
N THR A 438 -8.55 10.64 -8.02
CA THR A 438 -7.65 11.79 -7.87
C THR A 438 -8.17 12.68 -6.75
N VAL A 439 -7.36 12.85 -5.72
CA VAL A 439 -7.69 13.59 -4.50
C VAL A 439 -6.87 14.88 -4.50
N PRO A 440 -7.46 16.02 -4.87
CA PRO A 440 -6.75 17.29 -4.91
C PRO A 440 -6.58 17.89 -3.51
N HIS A 441 -5.54 18.69 -3.33
CA HIS A 441 -5.49 19.62 -2.22
C HIS A 441 -6.67 20.62 -2.32
N PRO A 442 -7.34 21.02 -1.22
CA PRO A 442 -8.50 21.91 -1.29
C PRO A 442 -8.25 23.22 -2.05
N TYR A 443 -7.10 23.85 -1.83
CA TYR A 443 -6.68 25.03 -2.61
C TYR A 443 -6.58 24.76 -4.12
N THR A 444 -6.03 23.61 -4.53
CA THR A 444 -5.95 23.22 -5.94
C THR A 444 -7.34 23.05 -6.53
N PHE A 445 -8.21 22.35 -5.81
CA PHE A 445 -9.58 22.13 -6.22
C PHE A 445 -10.33 23.46 -6.42
N MET A 446 -10.24 24.35 -5.43
CA MET A 446 -10.85 25.68 -5.47
C MET A 446 -10.32 26.53 -6.63
N THR A 447 -9.02 26.48 -6.92
CA THR A 447 -8.40 27.21 -8.04
C THR A 447 -8.98 26.80 -9.40
N LEU A 448 -9.34 25.52 -9.52
CA LEU A 448 -9.91 24.99 -10.75
C LEU A 448 -11.40 25.32 -10.88
N THR A 449 -12.16 25.19 -9.79
CA THR A 449 -13.62 25.39 -9.83
C THR A 449 -14.06 26.85 -9.66
N ALA A 450 -13.18 27.74 -9.19
CA ALA A 450 -13.52 29.14 -9.00
C ALA A 450 -13.59 29.90 -10.33
N PRO A 451 -14.59 30.81 -10.50
CA PRO A 451 -14.62 31.72 -11.63
C PRO A 451 -13.50 32.76 -11.54
N ASP A 452 -13.17 33.20 -10.32
CA ASP A 452 -12.18 34.24 -10.05
C ASP A 452 -10.76 33.67 -9.93
N GLU A 453 -9.77 34.40 -10.45
CA GLU A 453 -8.35 34.00 -10.40
C GLU A 453 -7.65 34.45 -9.10
N ASN A 454 -8.24 35.39 -8.37
CA ASN A 454 -7.72 35.91 -7.10
C ASN A 454 -8.41 35.26 -5.91
N ILE A 455 -7.86 34.13 -5.44
CA ILE A 455 -8.33 33.45 -4.24
C ILE A 455 -7.66 34.06 -3.00
N ASP A 456 -8.42 34.85 -2.24
CA ASP A 456 -8.02 35.36 -0.93
C ASP A 456 -8.82 34.69 0.21
N VAL A 457 -8.42 34.94 1.46
CA VAL A 457 -9.09 34.37 2.65
C VAL A 457 -10.59 34.76 2.70
N ARG A 458 -10.93 35.94 2.19
CA ARG A 458 -12.32 36.43 2.19
C ARG A 458 -13.17 35.68 1.17
N PHE A 459 -12.61 35.38 0.01
CA PHE A 459 -13.21 34.57 -1.03
C PHE A 459 -13.51 33.17 -0.51
N ILE A 460 -12.50 32.48 0.07
CA ILE A 460 -12.65 31.13 0.65
C ILE A 460 -13.85 31.09 1.62
N ARG A 461 -13.93 32.05 2.55
CA ARG A 461 -14.97 32.02 3.59
C ARG A 461 -16.37 32.38 3.08
N ARG A 462 -16.49 33.15 2.00
CA ARG A 462 -17.77 33.79 1.59
C ARG A 462 -18.31 33.29 0.26
N LYS A 463 -17.50 32.64 -0.55
CA LYS A 463 -17.81 32.30 -1.95
C LYS A 463 -17.62 30.83 -2.28
N THR A 464 -17.13 30.01 -1.35
CA THR A 464 -16.96 28.57 -1.59
C THR A 464 -17.68 27.72 -0.57
N ASP A 465 -18.18 26.58 -1.03
CA ASP A 465 -18.76 25.54 -0.20
C ASP A 465 -17.68 24.81 0.61
N ARG A 466 -18.10 24.10 1.66
CA ARG A 466 -17.21 23.28 2.48
C ARG A 466 -17.14 21.86 1.96
N ASP A 467 -15.93 21.32 1.94
CA ASP A 467 -15.61 19.94 1.61
C ASP A 467 -16.28 19.44 0.30
N PRO A 468 -16.30 20.25 -0.78
CA PRO A 468 -17.09 19.94 -1.97
C PRO A 468 -16.68 18.62 -2.64
N TRP A 469 -15.40 18.24 -2.55
CA TRP A 469 -14.89 17.06 -3.24
C TRP A 469 -15.41 15.78 -2.59
N ILE A 470 -15.22 15.61 -1.27
CA ILE A 470 -15.64 14.38 -0.56
C ILE A 470 -17.16 14.26 -0.49
N MET A 471 -17.86 15.39 -0.39
CA MET A 471 -19.33 15.44 -0.40
C MET A 471 -19.86 14.91 -1.73
N SER A 472 -19.28 15.32 -2.86
CA SER A 472 -19.69 14.82 -4.18
C SER A 472 -19.29 13.35 -4.38
N ALA A 473 -18.04 13.00 -4.06
CA ALA A 473 -17.49 11.65 -4.27
C ALA A 473 -18.29 10.56 -3.53
N THR A 474 -18.86 10.88 -2.37
CA THR A 474 -19.56 9.92 -1.50
C THR A 474 -21.09 10.11 -1.49
N LYS A 475 -21.64 10.93 -2.39
CA LYS A 475 -23.05 11.33 -2.40
C LYS A 475 -24.03 10.15 -2.49
N GLU A 476 -23.76 9.15 -3.32
CA GLU A 476 -24.65 7.97 -3.48
C GLU A 476 -24.54 7.01 -2.29
N LEU A 477 -23.35 6.91 -1.68
CA LEU A 477 -23.12 6.00 -0.54
C LEU A 477 -23.79 6.47 0.75
N LEU A 478 -23.85 7.79 0.97
CA LEU A 478 -24.23 8.38 2.25
C LEU A 478 -25.38 9.41 2.13
N GLY A 479 -25.89 9.65 0.93
CA GLY A 479 -26.90 10.68 0.67
C GLY A 479 -26.34 12.10 0.77
N THR A 480 -27.21 13.10 0.90
CA THR A 480 -26.84 14.54 0.94
C THR A 480 -26.85 15.15 2.35
N GLY A 481 -27.51 14.51 3.32
CA GLY A 481 -27.67 15.03 4.68
C GLY A 481 -26.54 14.68 5.66
N ILE A 482 -25.52 13.93 5.23
CA ILE A 482 -24.40 13.51 6.08
C ILE A 482 -23.22 14.48 5.90
N GLY A 483 -22.62 14.92 7.01
CA GLY A 483 -21.46 15.80 7.04
C GLY A 483 -20.14 15.12 6.60
N GLY A 484 -19.03 15.85 6.67
CA GLY A 484 -17.72 15.37 6.20
C GLY A 484 -17.14 14.19 7.00
N GLU A 485 -17.33 14.16 8.33
CA GLU A 485 -16.68 13.15 9.19
C GLU A 485 -17.05 11.70 8.84
N PRO A 486 -18.33 11.30 8.70
CA PRO A 486 -18.65 9.92 8.35
C PRO A 486 -18.22 9.57 6.92
N ARG A 487 -18.12 10.56 6.03
CA ARG A 487 -17.64 10.39 4.65
C ARG A 487 -16.15 10.07 4.63
N LEU A 488 -15.36 10.70 5.50
CA LEU A 488 -13.94 10.39 5.65
C LEU A 488 -13.71 8.94 6.03
N ILE A 489 -14.52 8.39 6.93
CA ILE A 489 -14.38 6.98 7.32
C ILE A 489 -14.57 6.08 6.10
N LYS A 490 -15.63 6.32 5.31
CA LYS A 490 -15.89 5.54 4.09
C LYS A 490 -14.83 5.73 3.00
N PHE A 491 -14.29 6.94 2.89
CA PHE A 491 -13.19 7.22 1.99
C PHE A 491 -11.91 6.50 2.41
N LYS A 492 -11.54 6.54 3.70
CA LYS A 492 -10.38 5.81 4.24
C LYS A 492 -10.55 4.30 4.04
N GLU A 493 -11.75 3.74 4.27
CA GLU A 493 -12.07 2.35 3.96
C GLU A 493 -11.87 2.02 2.48
N ALA A 494 -12.29 2.91 1.57
CA ALA A 494 -12.14 2.73 0.12
C ALA A 494 -10.67 2.73 -0.34
N ILE A 495 -9.78 3.41 0.38
CA ILE A 495 -8.34 3.43 0.09
C ILE A 495 -7.62 2.24 0.73
N ALA A 496 -7.67 2.17 2.06
CA ALA A 496 -6.73 1.39 2.85
C ALA A 496 -7.36 0.16 3.51
N GLY A 497 -8.69 0.06 3.43
CA GLY A 497 -9.45 -1.10 3.87
C GLY A 497 -9.05 -2.36 3.11
N GLU A 498 -9.41 -3.51 3.67
CA GLU A 498 -9.03 -4.82 3.12
C GLU A 498 -9.45 -5.00 1.66
N TRP A 499 -10.66 -4.53 1.33
CA TRP A 499 -11.21 -4.56 -0.03
C TRP A 499 -10.61 -3.48 -0.94
N GLY A 500 -10.44 -2.25 -0.45
CA GLY A 500 -10.05 -1.10 -1.25
C GLY A 500 -8.62 -1.16 -1.79
N ARG A 501 -7.70 -1.72 -1.01
CA ARG A 501 -6.24 -1.70 -1.26
C ARG A 501 -5.81 -2.26 -2.62
N TYR A 502 -6.50 -3.29 -3.11
CA TYR A 502 -6.14 -3.99 -4.36
C TYR A 502 -7.10 -3.72 -5.51
N ARG A 503 -8.16 -2.93 -5.27
CA ARG A 503 -9.22 -2.60 -6.24
C ARG A 503 -9.23 -1.12 -6.62
N SER A 504 -8.34 -0.35 -6.01
CA SER A 504 -8.23 1.07 -6.27
C SER A 504 -6.80 1.59 -6.28
N LEU A 505 -6.61 2.66 -7.04
CA LEU A 505 -5.41 3.48 -7.05
C LEU A 505 -5.82 4.92 -6.75
N TRP A 506 -5.20 5.53 -5.75
CA TRP A 506 -5.50 6.91 -5.35
C TRP A 506 -4.26 7.78 -5.55
N LEU A 507 -4.46 8.87 -6.28
CA LEU A 507 -3.42 9.79 -6.71
C LEU A 507 -3.72 11.19 -6.18
N THR A 508 -2.67 11.99 -5.99
CA THR A 508 -2.79 13.41 -5.71
C THR A 508 -2.16 14.20 -6.85
N PRO A 509 -2.85 15.18 -7.45
CA PRO A 509 -2.36 15.91 -8.62
C PRO A 509 -1.16 16.80 -8.30
N GLU A 510 -0.88 17.10 -7.03
CA GLU A 510 0.28 17.87 -6.61
C GLU A 510 1.58 17.07 -6.56
N LYS A 511 1.53 15.78 -6.90
CA LYS A 511 2.70 14.90 -6.96
C LYS A 511 2.85 14.32 -8.36
N ASP A 512 4.09 14.03 -8.71
CA ASP A 512 4.39 13.38 -9.97
C ASP A 512 3.87 11.94 -9.95
N LEU A 513 3.54 11.41 -11.14
CA LEU A 513 3.13 10.01 -11.24
C LEU A 513 4.29 9.11 -10.82
N PRO A 514 4.03 8.08 -10.00
CA PRO A 514 5.10 7.20 -9.57
C PRO A 514 5.60 6.38 -10.75
N GLU A 515 6.92 6.32 -10.92
CA GLU A 515 7.57 5.48 -11.94
C GLU A 515 7.35 3.98 -11.69
N THR A 516 6.92 3.63 -10.48
CA THR A 516 6.85 2.25 -9.97
C THR A 516 5.44 1.68 -9.99
N LEU A 517 4.58 2.15 -10.92
CA LEU A 517 3.22 1.62 -11.09
C LEU A 517 3.22 0.12 -11.42
N ASP A 518 4.26 -0.37 -12.08
CA ASP A 518 4.42 -1.80 -12.38
C ASP A 518 4.37 -2.69 -11.13
N TRP A 519 4.92 -2.20 -10.01
CA TRP A 519 4.90 -2.90 -8.73
C TRP A 519 3.51 -2.88 -8.08
N HIS A 520 2.70 -1.85 -8.35
CA HIS A 520 1.33 -1.77 -7.85
C HIS A 520 0.43 -2.79 -8.55
N PHE A 521 0.56 -2.89 -9.87
CA PHE A 521 -0.27 -3.80 -10.69
C PHE A 521 0.29 -5.22 -10.76
N GLY A 522 1.60 -5.39 -10.60
CA GLY A 522 2.30 -6.66 -10.67
C GLY A 522 2.69 -7.08 -12.09
N PHE A 523 2.63 -6.16 -13.05
CA PHE A 523 3.04 -6.35 -14.45
C PHE A 523 3.53 -5.02 -15.01
N GLU A 524 4.32 -5.08 -16.07
CA GLU A 524 4.83 -3.91 -16.78
C GLU A 524 3.70 -3.19 -17.52
N MET A 525 3.58 -1.90 -17.26
CA MET A 525 2.57 -1.03 -17.86
C MET A 525 2.88 -0.73 -19.34
N PRO A 526 1.86 -0.71 -20.22
CA PRO A 526 2.05 -0.24 -21.59
C PRO A 526 2.56 1.20 -21.62
N THR A 527 3.51 1.50 -22.50
CA THR A 527 4.14 2.84 -22.59
C THR A 527 3.53 3.71 -23.68
N LYS A 528 2.88 3.11 -24.69
CA LYS A 528 2.31 3.81 -25.84
C LYS A 528 0.81 3.96 -25.67
N GLU A 529 0.30 5.18 -25.87
CA GLU A 529 -1.13 5.41 -25.94
C GLU A 529 -1.64 5.12 -27.35
N ILE A 530 -2.50 4.10 -27.46
CA ILE A 530 -3.27 3.83 -28.68
C ILE A 530 -4.68 4.39 -28.46
N PRO A 531 -5.22 5.20 -29.39
CA PRO A 531 -6.60 5.68 -29.30
C PRO A 531 -7.57 4.51 -29.17
N LEU A 532 -8.33 4.46 -28.07
CA LEU A 532 -9.34 3.45 -27.87
C LEU A 532 -10.56 3.74 -28.78
N PRO A 533 -11.10 2.75 -29.50
CA PRO A 533 -12.40 2.91 -30.14
C PRO A 533 -13.44 3.24 -29.07
N THR A 534 -14.28 4.25 -29.34
CA THR A 534 -15.34 4.71 -28.42
C THR A 534 -16.24 3.54 -28.01
N ALA A 535 -16.08 3.06 -26.77
CA ALA A 535 -16.86 1.96 -26.22
C ALA A 535 -18.23 2.48 -25.74
N THR A 536 -19.32 1.84 -26.18
CA THR A 536 -20.65 2.00 -25.59
C THR A 536 -20.72 1.25 -24.24
N PRO A 537 -21.28 1.85 -23.18
CA PRO A 537 -21.27 1.24 -21.85
C PRO A 537 -22.23 0.02 -21.76
N PRO A 538 -21.81 -1.12 -21.18
CA PRO A 538 -22.62 -2.34 -21.11
C PRO A 538 -23.47 -2.49 -19.82
N VAL A 539 -23.47 -1.51 -18.90
CA VAL A 539 -24.14 -1.65 -17.59
C VAL A 539 -25.61 -1.20 -17.66
N PRO A 540 -26.61 -2.09 -17.45
CA PRO A 540 -28.01 -1.71 -17.36
C PRO A 540 -28.23 -0.85 -16.12
N GLY A 541 -28.71 0.39 -16.31
CA GLY A 541 -28.91 1.37 -15.23
C GLY A 541 -27.97 2.58 -15.28
N VAL A 542 -26.97 2.58 -16.17
CA VAL A 542 -26.28 3.82 -16.55
C VAL A 542 -27.20 4.57 -17.49
N SER A 543 -27.99 5.51 -16.96
CA SER A 543 -28.55 6.55 -17.81
C SER A 543 -27.38 7.25 -18.50
N SER A 544 -27.33 7.18 -19.82
CA SER A 544 -26.44 7.92 -20.72
C SER A 544 -26.63 9.45 -20.65
N LYS A 545 -27.14 9.98 -19.54
CA LYS A 545 -27.28 11.42 -19.29
C LYS A 545 -26.06 12.05 -18.64
N ALA A 546 -24.94 11.32 -18.53
CA ALA A 546 -23.67 11.83 -17.98
C ALA A 546 -22.64 12.19 -19.07
N SER A 547 -23.01 12.15 -20.36
CA SER A 547 -22.21 12.68 -21.47
C SER A 547 -22.58 14.12 -21.88
N ASP A 548 -23.53 14.77 -21.19
CA ASP A 548 -24.07 16.09 -21.57
C ASP A 548 -23.51 17.28 -20.76
N ALA A 549 -22.42 17.09 -20.02
CA ALA A 549 -21.51 18.19 -19.72
C ALA A 549 -20.44 18.15 -20.81
N GLY A 550 -20.57 19.01 -21.82
CA GLY A 550 -19.73 18.98 -23.03
C GLY A 550 -18.25 18.78 -22.70
N ALA A 551 -17.59 17.88 -23.44
CA ALA A 551 -16.14 17.72 -23.33
C ALA A 551 -15.49 19.11 -23.47
N PRO A 552 -14.53 19.48 -22.59
CA PRO A 552 -13.95 20.82 -22.63
C PRO A 552 -13.29 21.04 -23.98
N THR A 553 -13.41 22.26 -24.49
CA THR A 553 -12.67 22.69 -25.67
C THR A 553 -11.16 22.58 -25.41
N THR A 554 -10.37 22.51 -26.48
CA THR A 554 -8.90 22.47 -26.37
C THR A 554 -8.33 23.67 -25.62
N GLU A 555 -8.95 24.84 -25.78
CA GLU A 555 -8.59 26.08 -25.08
C GLU A 555 -8.95 26.04 -23.60
N GLU A 556 -10.16 25.58 -23.24
CA GLU A 556 -10.56 25.39 -21.84
C GLU A 556 -9.64 24.41 -21.11
N LEU A 557 -9.31 23.29 -21.76
CA LEU A 557 -8.39 22.30 -21.18
C LEU A 557 -6.97 22.87 -21.01
N ALA A 558 -6.50 23.71 -21.94
CA ALA A 558 -5.22 24.39 -21.80
C ALA A 558 -5.22 25.35 -20.60
N LYS A 559 -6.30 26.12 -20.43
CA LYS A 559 -6.48 27.01 -19.27
C LYS A 559 -6.56 26.24 -17.95
N GLU A 560 -7.28 25.12 -17.91
CA GLU A 560 -7.33 24.24 -16.74
C GLU A 560 -5.93 23.71 -16.36
N LYS A 561 -5.12 23.30 -17.35
CA LYS A 561 -3.75 22.84 -17.12
C LYS A 561 -2.85 23.95 -16.57
N GLU A 562 -2.99 25.17 -17.07
CA GLU A 562 -2.26 26.33 -16.56
C GLU A 562 -2.63 26.63 -15.12
N ARG A 563 -3.94 26.70 -14.80
CA ARG A 563 -4.45 26.90 -13.43
C ARG A 563 -3.97 25.81 -12.48
N LEU A 564 -3.98 24.54 -12.92
CA LEU A 564 -3.45 23.43 -12.14
C LEU A 564 -1.97 23.62 -11.81
N LYS A 565 -1.15 24.04 -12.78
CA LYS A 565 0.28 24.29 -12.58
C LYS A 565 0.53 25.42 -11.58
N ILE A 566 -0.25 26.51 -11.67
CA ILE A 566 -0.17 27.63 -10.71
C ILE A 566 -0.54 27.14 -9.31
N ALA A 567 -1.63 26.38 -9.18
CA ALA A 567 -2.08 25.86 -7.90
C ALA A 567 -1.05 24.93 -7.26
N GLN A 568 -0.45 24.01 -8.03
CA GLN A 568 0.64 23.14 -7.57
C GLN A 568 1.82 23.96 -7.04
N GLY A 569 2.19 25.04 -7.73
CA GLY A 569 3.24 25.96 -7.29
C GLY A 569 2.94 26.61 -5.93
N ILE A 570 1.68 27.01 -5.70
CA ILE A 570 1.25 27.61 -4.43
C ILE A 570 1.19 26.58 -3.31
N VAL A 571 0.67 25.37 -3.57
CA VAL A 571 0.60 24.31 -2.54
C VAL A 571 1.99 23.89 -2.05
N ARG A 572 2.98 23.88 -2.95
CA ARG A 572 4.40 23.57 -2.66
C ARG A 572 5.17 24.78 -2.11
N SER A 573 4.59 25.98 -2.15
CA SER A 573 5.26 27.21 -1.75
C SER A 573 5.50 27.31 -0.24
N LYS A 574 6.61 27.96 0.11
CA LYS A 574 6.97 28.33 1.49
C LYS A 574 6.87 29.85 1.75
N PHE A 575 6.27 30.61 0.82
CA PHE A 575 6.12 32.06 0.97
C PHE A 575 4.95 32.41 1.91
N GLY A 576 5.18 33.34 2.84
CA GLY A 576 4.25 33.60 3.95
C GLY A 576 2.80 33.94 3.56
N HIS A 577 2.57 34.77 2.54
CA HIS A 577 1.21 35.10 2.11
C HIS A 577 0.47 33.89 1.51
N GLN A 578 1.17 33.09 0.70
CA GLN A 578 0.63 31.88 0.08
C GLN A 578 0.35 30.79 1.13
N GLN A 579 1.18 30.69 2.17
CA GLN A 579 0.94 29.80 3.31
C GLN A 579 -0.34 30.16 4.08
N ILE A 580 -0.61 31.46 4.27
CA ILE A 580 -1.84 31.91 4.94
C ILE A 580 -3.08 31.50 4.13
N ILE A 581 -3.04 31.66 2.81
CA ILE A 581 -4.16 31.28 1.93
C ILE A 581 -4.33 29.75 1.94
N LYS A 582 -3.23 28.99 1.85
CA LYS A 582 -3.24 27.53 1.97
C LYS A 582 -3.87 27.07 3.28
N ALA A 583 -3.40 27.59 4.41
CA ALA A 583 -3.92 27.26 5.73
C ALA A 583 -5.41 27.63 5.88
N ALA A 584 -5.84 28.76 5.29
CA ALA A 584 -7.25 29.12 5.26
C ALA A 584 -8.10 28.14 4.44
N ALA A 585 -7.58 27.66 3.30
CA ALA A 585 -8.26 26.66 2.48
C ALA A 585 -8.35 25.30 3.19
N GLU A 586 -7.29 24.89 3.89
CA GLU A 586 -7.26 23.65 4.68
C GLU A 586 -8.22 23.72 5.87
N ALA A 587 -8.21 24.82 6.63
CA ALA A 587 -9.09 25.02 7.78
C ALA A 587 -10.57 25.15 7.40
N TRP A 588 -10.87 25.64 6.19
CA TRP A 588 -12.24 25.71 5.67
C TRP A 588 -12.76 24.34 5.21
N ASN A 589 -11.87 23.48 4.70
CA ASN A 589 -12.19 22.16 4.15
C ASN A 589 -11.47 21.06 4.93
N LEU A 590 -11.87 20.83 6.17
CA LEU A 590 -11.21 19.87 7.06
C LEU A 590 -11.24 18.45 6.51
N ALA A 591 -12.37 18.04 5.91
CA ALA A 591 -12.51 16.70 5.38
C ALA A 591 -11.74 16.52 4.08
N ASP A 592 -11.84 17.45 3.12
CA ASP A 592 -11.05 17.34 1.89
C ASP A 592 -9.54 17.39 2.18
N THR A 593 -9.11 18.18 3.18
CA THR A 593 -7.71 18.22 3.63
C THR A 593 -7.25 16.87 4.19
N GLU A 594 -8.02 16.28 5.09
CA GLU A 594 -7.71 14.98 5.67
C GLU A 594 -7.73 13.87 4.61
N ALA A 595 -8.67 13.91 3.67
CA ALA A 595 -8.74 12.98 2.55
C ALA A 595 -7.48 13.06 1.67
N TRP A 596 -7.08 14.27 1.30
CA TRP A 596 -5.86 14.54 0.54
C TRP A 596 -4.61 14.03 1.27
N ARG A 597 -4.44 14.40 2.55
CA ARG A 597 -3.30 13.95 3.38
C ARG A 597 -3.26 12.43 3.50
N PHE A 598 -4.39 11.80 3.78
CA PHE A 598 -4.47 10.35 3.94
C PHE A 598 -4.11 9.62 2.64
N ALA A 599 -4.64 10.04 1.50
CA ALA A 599 -4.34 9.40 0.21
C ALA A 599 -2.85 9.55 -0.15
N SER A 600 -2.29 10.74 0.07
CA SER A 600 -0.86 11.01 -0.14
C SER A 600 0.02 10.16 0.77
N ALA A 601 -0.26 10.15 2.07
CA ALA A 601 0.53 9.42 3.05
C ALA A 601 0.44 7.90 2.84
N PHE A 602 -0.73 7.37 2.49
CA PHE A 602 -0.91 5.94 2.20
C PHE A 602 -0.07 5.50 1.00
N ARG A 603 -0.04 6.33 -0.06
CA ARG A 603 0.81 6.06 -1.22
C ARG A 603 2.30 6.10 -0.86
N ALA A 604 2.72 7.14 -0.13
CA ALA A 604 4.09 7.29 0.32
C ALA A 604 4.55 6.15 1.23
N GLN A 605 3.68 5.63 2.09
CA GLN A 605 3.94 4.45 2.92
C GLN A 605 4.21 3.19 2.06
N SER A 606 3.41 2.96 1.01
CA SER A 606 3.58 1.83 0.08
C SER A 606 4.90 1.92 -0.70
N GLU A 607 5.25 3.12 -1.17
CA GLU A 607 6.52 3.35 -1.88
C GLU A 607 7.73 3.16 -0.98
N LYS A 608 7.63 3.61 0.28
CA LYS A 608 8.67 3.40 1.28
C LYS A 608 8.80 1.93 1.68
N GLU A 609 7.69 1.21 1.82
CA GLU A 609 7.69 -0.25 2.06
C GLU A 609 8.48 -0.98 0.96
N ARG A 610 8.20 -0.64 -0.31
CA ARG A 610 8.92 -1.20 -1.46
C ARG A 610 10.40 -0.81 -1.47
N ALA A 611 10.73 0.46 -1.25
CA ALA A 611 12.13 0.91 -1.27
C ALA A 611 12.97 0.20 -0.18
N LEU A 612 12.41 0.03 1.02
CA LEU A 612 13.06 -0.74 2.09
C LEU A 612 13.26 -2.20 1.70
N TRP A 613 12.26 -2.81 1.06
CA TRP A 613 12.38 -4.17 0.53
C TRP A 613 13.49 -4.29 -0.52
N GLU A 614 13.60 -3.34 -1.46
CA GLU A 614 14.67 -3.33 -2.48
C GLU A 614 16.06 -3.22 -1.84
N GLU A 615 16.21 -2.39 -0.81
CA GLU A 615 17.46 -2.27 -0.04
C GLU A 615 17.82 -3.56 0.71
N GLU A 616 16.83 -4.28 1.23
CA GLU A 616 17.02 -5.59 1.86
C GLU A 616 17.39 -6.66 0.83
N GLU A 617 16.69 -6.69 -0.31
CA GLU A 617 16.94 -7.63 -1.40
C GLU A 617 18.33 -7.49 -2.00
N ARG A 618 18.87 -6.26 -2.08
CA ARG A 618 20.25 -6.01 -2.54
C ARG A 618 21.33 -6.78 -1.77
N LYS A 619 21.02 -7.26 -0.57
CA LYS A 619 21.93 -8.09 0.25
C LYS A 619 21.99 -9.55 -0.24
N PHE A 620 20.98 -10.01 -0.98
CA PHE A 620 20.92 -11.34 -1.57
C PHE A 620 21.53 -11.36 -2.97
N VAL A 621 21.95 -12.54 -3.41
CA VAL A 621 22.64 -12.74 -4.70
C VAL A 621 21.80 -12.26 -5.90
N GLY A 622 20.47 -12.39 -5.83
CA GLY A 622 19.54 -11.92 -6.85
C GLY A 622 19.16 -10.43 -6.77
N GLY A 623 19.66 -9.67 -5.79
CA GLY A 623 19.35 -8.25 -5.61
C GLY A 623 20.10 -7.27 -6.53
N LYS A 624 20.99 -7.77 -7.40
CA LYS A 624 21.81 -6.95 -8.32
C LYS A 624 21.21 -6.77 -9.72
N GLY A 625 19.90 -6.91 -9.86
CA GLY A 625 19.23 -7.04 -11.17
C GLY A 625 18.29 -5.91 -11.57
N ASP A 626 18.12 -4.87 -10.74
CA ASP A 626 17.24 -3.73 -11.06
C ASP A 626 17.97 -2.63 -11.84
#